data_AF-A0A9P8JAA4-F1
#
_entry.id   AF-A0A9P8JAA4-F1
#
_cell.length_a   1.000
_cell.length_b   1.000
_cell.length_c   1.000
_cell.angle_alpha   90.00
_cell.angle_beta   90.00
_cell.angle_gamma   90.00
#
_symmetry.space_group_name_H-M   'P 1'
#
loop_
_entity.id
_entity.type
_entity.pdbx_description
1 polymer ?
#
loop_
_entity_poly.entity_id
_entity_poly.type
_entity_poly.pdbx_seq_one_letter_code
_entity_poly.pdbx_strand_id
1 'polypeptide(L)'
;MAPVIFGLPFSEFTWSKFGNANMWNNVYHLRRTKFIVYQLAMIFCVVSESLGTDALSRFVSQQKYIERHGGPDASEYNNDYVGVASYNIFAGIYVATIFGGAFFFDLIWPERREDHGVRVAWKICAVSCIFVHLASCIAMTVIVATKDAYVTGISAAEGNRLVLENGKTPLDYRHSARIVTSVVFGWVGWVFVVASAVILVVGKNHDEKTGPWSTHVREAKLNNIDVESNFVSGHPSEKPLTNPLTGEQPEALRPHHRPEAAHVHEPTRAQEASPEMQNHSFDSSAPPVNPSHV
;
A
#
# COMPACT_ATOMS: atom_id res chain seq x y z
N MET A 1 5.42 -24.35 -25.96
CA MET A 1 5.71 -22.90 -25.99
C MET A 1 4.76 -22.23 -25.01
N ALA A 2 5.26 -21.51 -24.02
CA ALA A 2 4.37 -20.80 -23.09
C ALA A 2 3.59 -19.73 -23.87
N PRO A 3 2.30 -19.51 -23.56
CA PRO A 3 1.51 -18.49 -24.23
C PRO A 3 2.18 -17.11 -24.07
N VAL A 4 2.14 -16.30 -25.11
CA VAL A 4 2.56 -14.89 -25.06
C VAL A 4 1.29 -14.07 -24.91
N ILE A 5 1.18 -13.33 -23.81
CA ILE A 5 0.00 -12.51 -23.51
C ILE A 5 0.47 -11.06 -23.47
N PHE A 6 -0.15 -10.19 -24.28
CA PHE A 6 0.25 -8.78 -24.45
C PHE A 6 1.74 -8.57 -24.82
N GLY A 7 2.33 -9.50 -25.59
CA GLY A 7 3.74 -9.44 -25.98
C GLY A 7 4.73 -9.84 -24.88
N LEU A 8 4.25 -10.30 -23.73
CA LEU A 8 5.07 -10.75 -22.61
C LEU A 8 5.02 -12.28 -22.47
N PRO A 9 6.18 -12.96 -22.36
CA PRO A 9 6.22 -14.40 -22.21
C PRO A 9 5.73 -14.81 -20.82
N PHE A 10 4.67 -15.63 -20.77
CA PHE A 10 4.10 -16.09 -19.50
C PHE A 10 5.05 -17.01 -18.71
N SER A 11 6.08 -17.55 -19.37
CA SER A 11 7.15 -18.33 -18.71
C SER A 11 8.00 -17.51 -17.74
N GLU A 12 7.99 -16.17 -17.84
CA GLU A 12 8.70 -15.29 -16.90
C GLU A 12 7.91 -15.00 -15.63
N PHE A 13 6.61 -15.33 -15.62
CA PHE A 13 5.79 -15.28 -14.42
C PHE A 13 6.20 -16.41 -13.48
N THR A 14 6.94 -16.07 -12.43
CA THR A 14 7.38 -17.01 -11.40
C THR A 14 7.16 -16.41 -10.03
N TRP A 15 6.61 -17.21 -9.10
CA TRP A 15 6.37 -16.77 -7.73
C TRP A 15 7.66 -16.32 -7.01
N SER A 16 8.83 -16.82 -7.42
CA SER A 16 10.14 -16.40 -6.93
C SER A 16 10.48 -14.93 -7.24
N LYS A 17 9.88 -14.30 -8.26
CA LYS A 17 10.04 -12.86 -8.52
C LYS A 17 9.40 -11.98 -7.45
N PHE A 18 8.45 -12.51 -6.67
CA PHE A 18 7.92 -11.89 -5.46
C PHE A 18 8.82 -12.07 -4.23
N GLY A 19 9.99 -12.70 -4.38
CA GLY A 19 10.97 -12.84 -3.31
C GLY A 19 11.54 -11.49 -2.86
N ASN A 20 11.81 -11.38 -1.56
CA ASN A 20 12.36 -10.19 -0.90
C ASN A 20 13.60 -9.61 -1.65
N ALA A 21 14.51 -10.47 -2.08
CA ALA A 21 15.71 -10.06 -2.82
C ALA A 21 15.40 -9.31 -4.13
N ASN A 22 14.32 -9.68 -4.82
CA ASN A 22 13.92 -9.06 -6.09
C ASN A 22 13.18 -7.73 -5.90
N MET A 23 12.39 -7.63 -4.82
CA MET A 23 11.62 -6.43 -4.48
C MET A 23 12.50 -5.32 -3.92
N TRP A 24 13.53 -5.69 -3.14
CA TRP A 24 14.41 -4.75 -2.47
C TRP A 24 15.78 -4.59 -3.14
N ASN A 25 15.97 -4.95 -4.41
CA ASN A 25 17.23 -4.64 -5.09
C ASN A 25 17.30 -3.17 -5.57
N ASN A 26 18.53 -2.67 -5.78
CA ASN A 26 18.77 -1.33 -6.31
C ASN A 26 19.05 -1.33 -7.82
N VAL A 27 18.88 -2.49 -8.48
CA VAL A 27 19.27 -2.69 -9.87
C VAL A 27 18.49 -1.77 -10.82
N TYR A 28 17.20 -1.56 -10.53
CA TYR A 28 16.28 -0.79 -11.37
C TYR A 28 15.93 0.57 -10.75
N HIS A 29 15.74 1.57 -11.60
CA HIS A 29 15.50 2.95 -11.15
C HIS A 29 14.21 3.07 -10.32
N LEU A 30 14.32 3.65 -9.12
CA LEU A 30 13.23 3.90 -8.16
C LEU A 30 12.44 2.66 -7.72
N ARG A 31 12.93 1.42 -7.92
CA ARG A 31 12.18 0.20 -7.61
C ARG A 31 11.62 0.15 -6.17
N ARG A 32 12.48 0.38 -5.17
CA ARG A 32 12.07 0.39 -3.75
C ARG A 32 11.07 1.51 -3.46
N THR A 33 11.31 2.69 -4.01
CA THR A 33 10.45 3.87 -3.81
C THR A 33 9.07 3.66 -4.43
N LYS A 34 9.02 3.17 -5.67
CA LYS A 34 7.79 2.75 -6.35
C LYS A 34 7.03 1.74 -5.51
N PHE A 35 7.72 0.71 -5.02
CA PHE A 35 7.10 -0.31 -4.18
C PHE A 35 6.48 0.28 -2.91
N ILE A 36 7.24 1.01 -2.11
CA ILE A 36 6.75 1.58 -0.85
C ILE A 36 5.57 2.54 -1.12
N VAL A 37 5.73 3.48 -2.05
CA VAL A 37 4.75 4.54 -2.25
C VAL A 37 3.45 4.01 -2.87
N TYR A 38 3.53 3.07 -3.82
CA TYR A 38 2.33 2.44 -4.39
C TYR A 38 1.59 1.60 -3.35
N GLN A 39 2.32 0.86 -2.51
CA GLN A 39 1.71 0.05 -1.45
C GLN A 39 1.06 0.92 -0.38
N LEU A 40 1.69 2.03 0.02
CA LEU A 40 1.07 2.98 0.95
C LEU A 40 -0.24 3.54 0.37
N ALA A 41 -0.22 3.99 -0.90
CA ALA A 41 -1.44 4.45 -1.58
C ALA A 41 -2.55 3.38 -1.53
N MET A 42 -2.23 2.16 -1.93
CA MET A 42 -3.19 1.05 -1.95
C MET A 42 -3.72 0.72 -0.55
N ILE A 43 -2.86 0.60 0.47
CA ILE A 43 -3.27 0.26 1.83
C ILE A 43 -4.21 1.33 2.39
N PHE A 44 -3.85 2.61 2.31
CA PHE A 44 -4.69 3.69 2.84
C PHE A 44 -6.03 3.78 2.11
N CYS A 45 -6.05 3.65 0.77
CA CYS A 45 -7.29 3.63 0.00
C CYS A 45 -8.16 2.40 0.33
N VAL A 46 -7.59 1.21 0.45
CA VAL A 46 -8.32 -0.03 0.79
C VAL A 46 -8.87 0.03 2.21
N VAL A 47 -8.13 0.57 3.18
CA VAL A 47 -8.64 0.75 4.55
C VAL A 47 -9.78 1.76 4.57
N SER A 48 -9.63 2.89 3.85
CA SER A 48 -10.71 3.88 3.70
C SER A 48 -11.97 3.23 3.13
N GLU A 49 -11.85 2.53 2.02
CA GLU A 49 -12.93 1.81 1.36
C GLU A 49 -13.59 0.81 2.31
N SER A 50 -12.80 -0.08 2.93
CA SER A 50 -13.29 -1.16 3.79
C SER A 50 -14.09 -0.64 4.99
N LEU A 51 -13.61 0.44 5.63
CA LEU A 51 -14.32 1.09 6.74
C LEU A 51 -15.61 1.77 6.27
N GLY A 52 -15.60 2.36 5.08
CA GLY A 52 -16.80 2.92 4.46
C GLY A 52 -17.84 1.84 4.13
N THR A 53 -17.39 0.70 3.60
CA THR A 53 -18.25 -0.46 3.29
C THR A 53 -18.81 -1.13 4.54
N ASP A 54 -18.03 -1.20 5.62
CA ASP A 54 -18.54 -1.69 6.91
C ASP A 54 -19.65 -0.79 7.45
N ALA A 55 -19.44 0.54 7.43
CA ALA A 55 -20.48 1.50 7.81
C ALA A 55 -21.74 1.39 6.93
N LEU A 56 -21.57 1.23 5.61
CA LEU A 56 -22.66 1.02 4.67
C LEU A 56 -23.47 -0.24 5.00
N SER A 57 -22.79 -1.34 5.29
CA SER A 57 -23.43 -2.62 5.65
C SER A 57 -24.23 -2.52 6.96
N ARG A 58 -23.78 -1.68 7.90
CA ARG A 58 -24.49 -1.39 9.14
C ARG A 58 -25.75 -0.55 8.89
N PHE A 59 -25.70 0.44 7.99
CA PHE A 59 -26.89 1.18 7.56
C PHE A 59 -27.92 0.28 6.88
N VAL A 60 -27.51 -0.58 5.95
CA VAL A 60 -28.41 -1.55 5.31
C VAL A 60 -29.05 -2.49 6.35
N SER A 61 -28.28 -2.91 7.35
CA SER A 61 -28.78 -3.75 8.44
C SER A 61 -29.73 -3.02 9.38
N GLN A 62 -29.49 -1.73 9.62
CA GLN A 62 -30.32 -0.87 10.46
C GLN A 62 -31.66 -0.55 9.78
N GLN A 63 -31.62 -0.20 8.51
CA GLN A 63 -32.82 0.02 7.70
C GLN A 63 -33.72 -1.23 7.71
N LYS A 64 -33.15 -2.42 7.50
CA LYS A 64 -33.89 -3.69 7.59
C LYS A 64 -34.49 -3.94 8.97
N TYR A 65 -33.83 -3.50 10.04
CA TYR A 65 -34.35 -3.61 11.40
C TYR A 65 -35.55 -2.67 11.60
N ILE A 66 -35.43 -1.42 11.16
CA ILE A 66 -36.48 -0.41 11.26
C ILE A 66 -37.72 -0.82 10.44
N GLU A 67 -37.54 -1.26 9.20
CA GLU A 67 -38.64 -1.74 8.34
C GLU A 67 -39.38 -2.94 8.96
N ARG A 68 -38.67 -3.81 9.68
CA ARG A 68 -39.27 -4.99 10.34
C ARG A 68 -40.06 -4.64 11.61
N HIS A 69 -39.63 -3.63 12.37
CA HIS A 69 -40.20 -3.34 13.69
C HIS A 69 -41.09 -2.08 13.71
N GLY A 70 -40.91 -1.16 12.77
CA GLY A 70 -41.67 0.08 12.65
C GLY A 70 -42.93 -0.03 11.77
N GLY A 71 -43.13 -1.17 11.09
CA GLY A 71 -44.27 -1.39 10.20
C GLY A 71 -43.99 -1.05 8.74
N PRO A 72 -44.98 -1.23 7.84
CA PRO A 72 -44.80 -1.21 6.39
C PRO A 72 -44.37 0.14 5.81
N ASP A 73 -44.62 1.24 6.52
CA ASP A 73 -44.25 2.59 6.09
C ASP A 73 -42.90 3.05 6.65
N ALA A 74 -42.35 2.35 7.65
CA ALA A 74 -41.11 2.75 8.32
C ALA A 74 -39.89 2.48 7.43
N SER A 75 -39.07 3.50 7.17
CA SER A 75 -37.82 3.34 6.43
C SER A 75 -36.74 4.30 6.90
N GLU A 76 -35.47 3.96 6.67
CA GLU A 76 -34.32 4.81 6.99
C GLU A 76 -33.78 5.44 5.72
N TYR A 77 -33.80 6.77 5.65
CA TYR A 77 -33.16 7.51 4.58
C TYR A 77 -31.66 7.64 4.86
N ASN A 78 -30.86 6.88 4.12
CA ASN A 78 -29.39 6.87 4.21
C ASN A 78 -28.72 7.01 2.82
N ASN A 79 -29.49 7.37 1.79
CA ASN A 79 -29.05 7.39 0.39
C ASN A 79 -27.86 8.30 0.13
N ASP A 80 -27.74 9.40 0.87
CA ASP A 80 -26.60 10.31 0.79
C ASP A 80 -25.29 9.58 1.12
N TYR A 81 -25.28 8.81 2.21
CA TYR A 81 -24.11 8.00 2.59
C TYR A 81 -23.90 6.82 1.63
N VAL A 82 -24.96 6.13 1.23
CA VAL A 82 -24.88 5.00 0.29
C VAL A 82 -24.22 5.42 -1.02
N GLY A 83 -24.64 6.56 -1.58
CA GLY A 83 -24.09 7.08 -2.83
C GLY A 83 -22.61 7.41 -2.71
N VAL A 84 -22.21 8.12 -1.66
CA VAL A 84 -20.81 8.53 -1.49
C VAL A 84 -19.88 7.37 -1.11
N ALA A 85 -20.35 6.43 -0.29
CA ALA A 85 -19.61 5.22 0.05
C ALA A 85 -19.39 4.32 -1.19
N SER A 86 -20.41 4.20 -2.05
CA SER A 86 -20.31 3.46 -3.31
C SER A 86 -19.27 4.09 -4.26
N TYR A 87 -19.23 5.42 -4.32
CA TYR A 87 -18.21 6.13 -5.10
C TYR A 87 -16.80 5.95 -4.51
N ASN A 88 -16.67 5.91 -3.18
CA ASN A 88 -15.40 5.61 -2.50
C ASN A 88 -14.87 4.20 -2.82
N ILE A 89 -15.76 3.19 -2.84
CA ILE A 89 -15.44 1.82 -3.29
C ILE A 89 -14.88 1.83 -4.71
N PHE A 90 -15.59 2.48 -5.64
CA PHE A 90 -15.12 2.59 -7.02
C PHE A 90 -13.75 3.27 -7.11
N ALA A 91 -13.55 4.39 -6.40
CA ALA A 91 -12.29 5.12 -6.41
C ALA A 91 -11.14 4.28 -5.84
N GLY A 92 -11.37 3.53 -4.76
CA GLY A 92 -10.39 2.62 -4.16
C GLY A 92 -9.98 1.50 -5.11
N ILE A 93 -10.94 0.79 -5.70
CA ILE A 93 -10.70 -0.26 -6.70
C ILE A 93 -9.94 0.28 -7.92
N TYR A 94 -10.28 1.48 -8.39
CA TYR A 94 -9.59 2.11 -9.51
C TYR A 94 -8.11 2.35 -9.19
N VAL A 95 -7.81 2.94 -8.03
CA VAL A 95 -6.44 3.17 -7.54
C VAL A 95 -5.66 1.85 -7.41
N ALA A 96 -6.28 0.83 -6.81
CA ALA A 96 -5.67 -0.49 -6.63
C ALA A 96 -5.37 -1.17 -7.98
N THR A 97 -6.26 -1.04 -8.96
CA THR A 97 -6.07 -1.61 -10.29
C THR A 97 -4.89 -0.96 -11.01
N ILE A 98 -4.79 0.37 -10.97
CA ILE A 98 -3.74 1.10 -11.67
C ILE A 98 -2.38 0.91 -10.99
N PHE A 99 -2.26 1.20 -9.69
CA PHE A 99 -0.95 1.11 -9.03
C PHE A 99 -0.56 -0.32 -8.65
N GLY A 100 -1.54 -1.18 -8.35
CA GLY A 100 -1.31 -2.61 -8.18
C GLY A 100 -0.86 -3.23 -9.49
N GLY A 101 -1.55 -2.94 -10.59
CA GLY A 101 -1.15 -3.36 -11.93
C GLY A 101 0.26 -2.87 -12.27
N ALA A 102 0.52 -1.56 -12.15
CA ALA A 102 1.83 -0.98 -12.42
C ALA A 102 2.94 -1.64 -11.58
N PHE A 103 2.67 -1.93 -10.31
CA PHE A 103 3.59 -2.68 -9.45
C PHE A 103 3.88 -4.09 -9.98
N PHE A 104 2.86 -4.87 -10.32
CA PHE A 104 3.05 -6.22 -10.86
C PHE A 104 3.84 -6.19 -12.17
N PHE A 105 3.54 -5.26 -13.07
CA PHE A 105 4.26 -5.12 -14.33
C PHE A 105 5.73 -4.73 -14.12
N ASP A 106 6.03 -3.80 -13.22
CA ASP A 106 7.41 -3.38 -12.91
C ASP A 106 8.20 -4.48 -12.18
N LEU A 107 7.53 -5.39 -11.45
CA LEU A 107 8.17 -6.50 -10.74
C LEU A 107 8.44 -7.71 -11.65
N ILE A 108 7.43 -8.12 -12.44
CA ILE A 108 7.51 -9.35 -13.24
C ILE A 108 8.31 -9.11 -14.52
N TRP A 109 8.14 -7.94 -15.17
CA TRP A 109 8.76 -7.61 -16.45
C TRP A 109 9.44 -6.23 -16.42
N PRO A 110 10.49 -6.03 -15.60
CA PRO A 110 11.12 -4.73 -15.45
C PRO A 110 11.75 -4.16 -16.74
N GLU A 111 12.10 -5.03 -17.69
CA GLU A 111 12.76 -4.65 -18.96
C GLU A 111 11.78 -4.56 -20.14
N ARG A 112 10.47 -4.65 -19.87
CA ARG A 112 9.45 -4.59 -20.91
C ARG A 112 9.55 -3.32 -21.72
N ARG A 113 9.55 -3.47 -23.05
CA ARG A 113 9.39 -2.35 -23.98
C ARG A 113 7.91 -2.17 -24.26
N GLU A 114 7.37 -1.05 -23.80
CA GLU A 114 5.97 -0.70 -24.05
C GLU A 114 5.82 0.17 -25.29
N ASP A 115 4.79 -0.13 -26.06
CA ASP A 115 4.31 0.76 -27.10
C ASP A 115 3.94 2.14 -26.54
N HIS A 116 4.12 3.17 -27.37
CA HIS A 116 3.84 4.55 -26.98
C HIS A 116 2.41 4.73 -26.46
N GLY A 117 1.42 4.08 -27.09
CA GLY A 117 0.02 4.14 -26.65
C GLY A 117 -0.19 3.61 -25.24
N VAL A 118 0.46 2.50 -24.88
CA VAL A 118 0.36 1.90 -23.53
C VAL A 118 0.99 2.82 -22.49
N ARG A 119 2.13 3.44 -22.79
CA ARG A 119 2.78 4.41 -21.91
C ARG A 119 1.92 5.63 -21.64
N VAL A 120 1.31 6.18 -22.69
CA VAL A 120 0.37 7.31 -22.56
C VAL A 120 -0.85 6.91 -21.75
N ALA A 121 -1.41 5.71 -21.99
CA ALA A 121 -2.54 5.20 -21.23
C ALA A 121 -2.22 5.11 -19.73
N TRP A 122 -1.07 4.57 -19.34
CA TRP A 122 -0.63 4.55 -17.94
C TRP A 122 -0.56 5.94 -17.31
N LYS A 123 0.00 6.93 -18.04
CA LYS A 123 0.08 8.32 -17.57
C LYS A 123 -1.31 8.92 -17.37
N ILE A 124 -2.22 8.74 -18.34
CA ILE A 124 -3.61 9.22 -18.25
C ILE A 124 -4.34 8.56 -17.07
N CYS A 125 -4.26 7.23 -16.94
CA CYS A 125 -4.90 6.50 -15.84
C CYS A 125 -4.37 6.95 -14.47
N ALA A 126 -3.06 7.15 -14.33
CA ALA A 126 -2.44 7.62 -13.08
C ALA A 126 -2.92 9.03 -12.72
N VAL A 127 -3.02 9.94 -13.70
CA VAL A 127 -3.55 11.29 -13.49
C VAL A 127 -5.04 11.24 -13.14
N SER A 128 -5.83 10.40 -13.82
CA SER A 128 -7.24 10.18 -13.51
C SER A 128 -7.43 9.64 -12.09
N CYS A 129 -6.52 8.80 -11.57
CA CYS A 129 -6.58 8.32 -10.18
C CYS A 129 -6.56 9.47 -9.18
N ILE A 130 -5.76 10.51 -9.43
CA ILE A 130 -5.69 11.70 -8.56
C ILE A 130 -7.07 12.37 -8.49
N PHE A 131 -7.70 12.62 -9.63
CA PHE A 131 -8.97 13.36 -9.68
C PHE A 131 -10.14 12.53 -9.18
N VAL A 132 -10.23 11.26 -9.57
CA VAL A 132 -11.29 10.35 -9.11
C VAL A 132 -11.23 10.18 -7.59
N HIS A 133 -10.04 9.95 -7.04
CA HIS A 133 -9.91 9.78 -5.60
C HIS A 133 -10.06 11.10 -4.82
N LEU A 134 -9.62 12.24 -5.39
CA LEU A 134 -9.88 13.56 -4.81
C LEU A 134 -11.38 13.85 -4.71
N ALA A 135 -12.11 13.62 -5.81
CA ALA A 135 -13.55 13.81 -5.85
C ALA A 135 -14.24 12.95 -4.79
N SER A 136 -13.75 11.72 -4.57
CA SER A 136 -14.27 10.83 -3.54
C SER A 136 -14.00 11.37 -2.13
N CYS A 137 -12.77 11.81 -1.84
CA CYS A 137 -12.42 12.39 -0.56
C CYS A 137 -13.24 13.64 -0.24
N ILE A 138 -13.43 14.54 -1.21
CA ILE A 138 -14.25 15.74 -1.06
C ILE A 138 -15.71 15.35 -0.82
N ALA A 139 -16.28 14.50 -1.66
CA ALA A 139 -17.68 14.10 -1.54
C ALA A 139 -17.94 13.42 -0.17
N MET A 140 -17.07 12.48 0.23
CA MET A 140 -17.13 11.83 1.54
C MET A 140 -17.08 12.87 2.66
N THR A 141 -16.14 13.81 2.60
CA THR A 141 -16.00 14.85 3.62
C THR A 141 -17.27 15.71 3.72
N VAL A 142 -17.80 16.17 2.59
CA VAL A 142 -18.99 17.03 2.56
C VAL A 142 -20.21 16.31 3.11
N ILE A 143 -20.48 15.09 2.63
CA ILE A 143 -21.65 14.33 3.07
C ILE A 143 -21.53 13.98 4.55
N VAL A 144 -20.37 13.48 5.00
CA VAL A 144 -20.17 13.11 6.41
C VAL A 144 -20.26 14.32 7.35
N ALA A 145 -19.86 15.50 6.89
CA ALA A 145 -19.88 16.71 7.71
C ALA A 145 -21.24 17.43 7.73
N THR A 146 -22.06 17.28 6.68
CA THR A 146 -23.26 18.12 6.47
C THR A 146 -24.59 17.35 6.43
N LYS A 147 -24.55 16.02 6.34
CA LYS A 147 -25.72 15.17 6.20
C LYS A 147 -25.80 14.18 7.35
N ASP A 148 -27.02 13.76 7.61
CA ASP A 148 -27.38 12.76 8.60
C ASP A 148 -28.43 11.82 7.98
N ALA A 149 -28.44 10.57 8.40
CA ALA A 149 -29.56 9.67 8.13
C ALA A 149 -30.77 10.05 8.99
N TYR A 150 -31.96 9.72 8.54
CA TYR A 150 -33.18 9.93 9.33
C TYR A 150 -34.25 8.89 9.00
N VAL A 151 -35.12 8.62 9.97
CA VAL A 151 -36.21 7.66 9.82
C VAL A 151 -37.47 8.38 9.32
N THR A 152 -38.15 7.78 8.35
CA THR A 152 -39.39 8.27 7.75
C THR A 152 -40.53 7.26 7.92
N GLY A 153 -41.77 7.71 7.75
CA GLY A 153 -42.98 6.88 7.81
C GLY A 153 -43.47 6.52 9.21
N ILE A 154 -42.72 6.88 10.26
CA ILE A 154 -43.13 6.78 11.67
C ILE A 154 -42.79 8.06 12.43
N SER A 155 -43.30 8.19 13.65
CA SER A 155 -42.98 9.33 14.51
C SER A 155 -41.48 9.38 14.85
N ALA A 156 -40.91 10.58 14.97
CA ALA A 156 -39.49 10.75 15.29
C ALA A 156 -39.09 10.10 16.63
N ALA A 157 -39.99 10.10 17.61
CA ALA A 157 -39.75 9.44 18.90
C ALA A 157 -39.59 7.91 18.74
N GLU A 158 -40.46 7.30 17.93
CA GLU A 158 -40.41 5.87 17.66
C GLU A 158 -39.21 5.49 16.79
N GLY A 159 -38.89 6.28 15.77
CA GLY A 159 -37.70 6.08 14.95
C GLY A 159 -36.41 6.15 15.79
N ASN A 160 -36.30 7.14 16.67
CA ASN A 160 -35.16 7.26 17.58
C ASN A 160 -35.08 6.07 18.57
N ARG A 161 -36.23 5.58 19.06
CA ARG A 161 -36.29 4.39 19.92
C ARG A 161 -35.73 3.17 19.17
N LEU A 162 -36.18 2.91 17.94
CA LEU A 162 -35.74 1.76 17.14
C LEU A 162 -34.25 1.84 16.77
N VAL A 163 -33.76 3.03 16.45
CA VAL A 163 -32.32 3.24 16.19
C VAL A 163 -31.48 2.95 17.44
N LEU A 164 -31.93 3.44 18.60
CA LEU A 164 -31.25 3.23 19.87
C LEU A 164 -31.24 1.74 20.26
N GLU A 165 -32.35 1.04 20.05
CA GLU A 165 -32.48 -0.41 20.31
C GLU A 165 -31.59 -1.25 19.40
N ASN A 166 -31.47 -0.88 18.12
CA ASN A 166 -30.57 -1.58 17.20
C ASN A 166 -29.09 -1.33 17.56
N GLY A 167 -28.74 -0.11 17.98
CA GLY A 167 -27.42 0.23 18.52
C GLY A 167 -26.25 0.07 17.55
N LYS A 168 -26.50 -0.18 16.26
CA LYS A 168 -25.42 -0.44 15.29
C LYS A 168 -24.74 0.86 14.88
N THR A 169 -25.44 1.79 14.25
CA THR A 169 -24.80 2.97 13.66
C THR A 169 -25.56 4.25 14.04
N PRO A 170 -24.84 5.31 14.50
CA PRO A 170 -25.45 6.62 14.68
C PRO A 170 -26.03 7.14 13.38
N LEU A 171 -27.20 7.78 13.44
CA LEU A 171 -27.81 8.46 12.29
C LEU A 171 -26.94 9.60 11.78
N ASP A 172 -26.30 10.31 12.71
CA ASP A 172 -25.37 11.39 12.40
C ASP A 172 -24.02 10.81 11.95
N TYR A 173 -23.63 11.11 10.70
CA TYR A 173 -22.48 10.48 10.04
C TYR A 173 -21.14 10.82 10.68
N ARG A 174 -20.96 12.07 11.14
CA ARG A 174 -19.72 12.54 11.79
C ARG A 174 -19.51 11.93 13.18
N HIS A 175 -20.55 11.37 13.80
CA HIS A 175 -20.42 10.67 15.08
C HIS A 175 -20.05 9.19 14.93
N SER A 176 -20.04 8.66 13.70
CA SER A 176 -19.57 7.32 13.43
C SER A 176 -18.06 7.30 13.26
N ALA A 177 -17.35 6.76 14.26
CA ALA A 177 -15.89 6.65 14.23
C ALA A 177 -15.37 5.93 12.98
N ARG A 178 -16.10 4.92 12.47
CA ARG A 178 -15.76 4.19 11.23
C ARG A 178 -15.80 5.10 10.01
N ILE A 179 -16.85 5.91 9.89
CA ILE A 179 -17.05 6.82 8.77
C ILE A 179 -15.98 7.91 8.79
N VAL A 180 -15.74 8.52 9.95
CA VAL A 180 -14.70 9.54 10.11
C VAL A 180 -13.32 8.97 9.81
N THR A 181 -13.02 7.77 10.31
CA THR A 181 -11.74 7.10 10.03
C THR A 181 -11.59 6.81 8.53
N SER A 182 -12.66 6.36 7.85
CA SER A 182 -12.67 6.19 6.40
C SER A 182 -12.28 7.50 5.68
N VAL A 183 -12.87 8.64 6.05
CA VAL A 183 -12.53 9.96 5.48
C VAL A 183 -11.05 10.32 5.70
N VAL A 184 -10.53 10.13 6.92
CA VAL A 184 -9.14 10.44 7.25
C VAL A 184 -8.17 9.59 6.43
N PHE A 185 -8.40 8.28 6.38
CA PHE A 185 -7.58 7.37 5.58
C PHE A 185 -7.69 7.67 4.08
N GLY A 186 -8.85 8.13 3.59
CA GLY A 186 -9.03 8.61 2.22
C GLY A 186 -8.10 9.77 1.89
N TRP A 187 -8.06 10.81 2.73
CA TRP A 187 -7.17 11.96 2.52
C TRP A 187 -5.69 11.59 2.58
N VAL A 188 -5.29 10.77 3.54
CA VAL A 188 -3.91 10.27 3.62
C VAL A 188 -3.57 9.45 2.37
N GLY A 189 -4.47 8.56 1.96
CA GLY A 189 -4.35 7.77 0.73
C GLY A 189 -4.21 8.65 -0.51
N TRP A 190 -4.99 9.73 -0.60
CA TRP A 190 -4.91 10.67 -1.73
C TRP A 190 -3.53 11.31 -1.89
N VAL A 191 -2.87 11.68 -0.80
CA VAL A 191 -1.49 12.20 -0.85
C VAL A 191 -0.54 11.17 -1.46
N PHE A 192 -0.68 9.90 -1.07
CA PHE A 192 0.12 8.82 -1.64
C PHE A 192 -0.28 8.48 -3.08
N VAL A 193 -1.54 8.67 -3.48
CA VAL A 193 -2.00 8.56 -4.88
C VAL A 193 -1.31 9.60 -5.75
N VAL A 194 -1.23 10.86 -5.30
CA VAL A 194 -0.50 11.93 -6.00
C VAL A 194 0.99 11.57 -6.13
N ALA A 195 1.63 11.16 -5.03
CA ALA A 195 3.03 10.75 -5.06
C ALA A 195 3.26 9.56 -6.00
N SER A 196 2.37 8.57 -5.99
CA SER A 196 2.42 7.39 -6.87
C SER A 196 2.30 7.78 -8.33
N ALA A 197 1.37 8.67 -8.67
CA ALA A 197 1.19 9.16 -10.04
C ALA A 197 2.43 9.91 -10.53
N VAL A 198 3.01 10.79 -9.70
CA VAL A 198 4.26 11.50 -10.04
C VAL A 198 5.39 10.52 -10.29
N ILE A 199 5.60 9.56 -9.38
CA ILE A 199 6.66 8.55 -9.53
C ILE A 199 6.45 7.70 -10.78
N LEU A 200 5.20 7.34 -11.10
CA LEU A 200 4.88 6.57 -12.30
C LEU A 200 5.24 7.35 -13.56
N VAL A 201 4.81 8.60 -13.65
CA VAL A 201 5.07 9.46 -14.82
C VAL A 201 6.56 9.74 -14.97
N VAL A 202 7.25 10.10 -13.88
CA VAL A 202 8.70 10.36 -13.87
C VAL A 202 9.47 9.08 -14.22
N GLY A 203 9.09 7.95 -13.63
CA GLY A 203 9.68 6.64 -13.92
C GLY A 203 9.56 6.29 -15.40
N LYS A 204 8.38 6.44 -15.99
CA LYS A 204 8.18 6.20 -17.43
C LYS A 204 8.99 7.14 -18.31
N ASN A 205 9.07 8.42 -17.96
CA ASN A 205 9.90 9.37 -18.72
C ASN A 205 11.40 9.06 -18.59
N HIS A 206 11.84 8.50 -17.47
CA HIS A 206 13.21 8.01 -17.30
C HIS A 206 13.46 6.77 -18.17
N ASP A 207 12.57 5.79 -18.10
CA ASP A 207 12.67 4.56 -18.89
C ASP A 207 12.72 4.86 -20.40
N GLU A 208 12.01 5.89 -20.84
CA GLU A 208 12.03 6.38 -22.23
C GLU A 208 13.37 6.97 -22.67
N LYS A 209 14.06 7.67 -21.77
CA LYS A 209 15.31 8.38 -22.11
C LYS A 209 16.56 7.53 -21.92
N THR A 210 16.57 6.69 -20.89
CA THR A 210 17.79 6.02 -20.42
C THR A 210 17.62 4.52 -20.18
N GLY A 211 16.44 3.97 -20.43
CA GLY A 211 16.09 2.58 -20.10
C GLY A 211 15.82 2.38 -18.60
N PRO A 212 15.44 1.15 -18.18
CA PRO A 212 14.93 0.85 -16.83
C PRO A 212 16.03 0.73 -15.76
N TRP A 213 17.29 0.80 -16.17
CA TRP A 213 18.45 0.57 -15.30
C TRP A 213 18.77 1.78 -14.43
N SER A 214 19.14 1.52 -13.18
CA SER A 214 19.71 2.56 -12.32
C SER A 214 21.04 3.07 -12.87
N THR A 215 21.40 4.31 -12.52
CA THR A 215 22.63 4.98 -12.99
C THR A 215 23.89 4.15 -12.73
N HIS A 216 24.03 3.56 -11.53
CA HIS A 216 25.20 2.77 -11.15
C HIS A 216 25.30 1.44 -11.93
N VAL A 217 24.17 0.77 -12.21
CA VAL A 217 24.17 -0.45 -13.04
C VAL A 217 24.48 -0.11 -14.49
N ARG A 218 23.99 1.03 -15.00
CA ARG A 218 24.31 1.48 -16.36
C ARG A 218 25.79 1.77 -16.52
N GLU A 219 26.41 2.46 -15.56
CA GLU A 219 27.85 2.72 -15.54
C GLU A 219 28.68 1.44 -15.41
N ALA A 220 28.24 0.51 -14.56
CA ALA A 220 28.89 -0.78 -14.41
C ALA A 220 28.81 -1.62 -15.71
N LYS A 221 27.64 -1.65 -16.38
CA LYS A 221 27.51 -2.31 -17.70
C LYS A 221 28.38 -1.64 -18.77
N LEU A 222 28.50 -0.31 -18.76
CA LEU A 222 29.40 0.42 -19.66
C LEU A 222 30.87 -0.01 -19.47
N ASN A 223 31.23 -0.35 -18.23
CA ASN A 223 32.55 -0.82 -17.83
C ASN A 223 32.71 -2.35 -17.92
N ASN A 224 31.78 -3.07 -18.57
CA ASN A 224 31.74 -4.54 -18.66
C ASN A 224 31.73 -5.28 -17.30
N ILE A 225 31.23 -4.65 -16.24
CA ILE A 225 31.07 -5.28 -14.92
C ILE A 225 29.70 -5.95 -14.88
N ASP A 226 29.69 -7.27 -14.66
CA ASP A 226 28.46 -8.03 -14.48
C ASP A 226 27.90 -7.82 -13.06
N VAL A 227 26.90 -6.95 -12.96
CA VAL A 227 26.19 -6.65 -11.71
C VAL A 227 24.98 -7.58 -11.53
N GLU A 228 24.46 -8.19 -12.59
CA GLU A 228 23.24 -9.01 -12.52
C GLU A 228 23.46 -10.33 -11.79
N SER A 229 24.58 -11.01 -12.06
CA SER A 229 24.91 -12.29 -11.41
C SER A 229 25.08 -12.18 -9.89
N ASN A 230 25.37 -10.99 -9.37
CA ASN A 230 25.53 -10.72 -7.94
C ASN A 230 24.22 -10.47 -7.20
N PHE A 231 23.10 -10.19 -7.89
CA PHE A 231 21.80 -9.89 -7.24
C PHE A 231 20.75 -10.98 -7.45
N VAL A 232 20.85 -11.78 -8.51
CA VAL A 232 19.86 -12.84 -8.83
C VAL A 232 20.00 -14.07 -7.92
N SER A 233 21.11 -14.25 -7.21
CA SER A 233 21.42 -15.45 -6.43
C SER A 233 20.95 -15.44 -4.96
N GLY A 234 20.26 -14.39 -4.49
CA GLY A 234 19.65 -14.39 -3.14
C GLY A 234 20.63 -14.39 -1.96
N HIS A 235 21.94 -14.41 -2.23
CA HIS A 235 23.00 -14.20 -1.25
C HIS A 235 23.68 -12.85 -1.54
N PRO A 236 23.96 -12.01 -0.53
CA PRO A 236 24.90 -10.91 -0.72
C PRO A 236 26.23 -11.55 -1.14
N SER A 237 26.60 -11.40 -2.40
CA SER A 237 27.90 -11.85 -2.89
C SER A 237 28.96 -11.08 -2.11
N GLU A 238 29.69 -11.79 -1.24
CA GLU A 238 30.88 -11.26 -0.54
C GLU A 238 32.05 -11.01 -1.50
N LYS A 239 31.88 -11.28 -2.80
CA LYS A 239 32.92 -11.03 -3.79
C LYS A 239 32.90 -9.56 -4.20
N PRO A 240 34.04 -8.86 -4.08
CA PRO A 240 34.18 -7.50 -4.57
C PRO A 240 33.77 -7.43 -6.04
N LEU A 241 33.10 -6.34 -6.44
CA LEU A 241 32.85 -6.02 -7.85
C LEU A 241 34.20 -5.92 -8.59
N THR A 242 34.56 -6.96 -9.34
CA THR A 242 35.77 -7.01 -10.16
C THR A 242 35.41 -6.97 -11.63
N ASN A 243 36.19 -6.23 -12.43
CA ASN A 243 36.09 -6.26 -13.88
C ASN A 243 36.46 -7.67 -14.39
N PRO A 244 35.58 -8.37 -15.14
CA PRO A 244 35.84 -9.74 -15.60
C PRO A 244 36.96 -9.86 -16.66
N LEU A 245 37.40 -8.74 -17.24
CA LEU A 245 38.50 -8.72 -18.22
C LEU A 245 39.86 -8.41 -17.58
N THR A 246 39.90 -7.68 -16.46
CA THR A 246 41.16 -7.25 -15.82
C THR A 246 41.36 -7.77 -14.41
N GLY A 247 40.30 -8.31 -13.77
CA GLY A 247 40.32 -8.75 -12.38
C GLY A 247 40.41 -7.61 -11.36
N GLU A 248 40.47 -6.34 -11.80
CA GLU A 248 40.69 -5.19 -10.93
C GLU A 248 39.39 -4.63 -10.35
N GLN A 249 39.47 -4.13 -9.12
CA GLN A 249 38.39 -3.44 -8.43
C GLN A 249 38.35 -1.97 -8.89
N PRO A 250 37.20 -1.41 -9.29
CA PRO A 250 37.12 -0.04 -9.80
C PRO A 250 37.64 0.98 -8.79
N GLU A 251 38.55 1.86 -9.22
CA GLU A 251 39.20 2.86 -8.36
C GLU A 251 38.20 3.86 -7.74
N ALA A 252 37.03 4.04 -8.37
CA ALA A 252 35.92 4.84 -7.87
C ALA A 252 35.20 4.25 -6.64
N LEU A 253 35.51 3.01 -6.24
CA LEU A 253 34.91 2.30 -5.10
C LEU A 253 35.92 1.94 -4.01
N ARG A 254 37.16 2.42 -4.08
CA ARG A 254 38.09 2.28 -2.95
C ARG A 254 37.51 3.07 -1.75
N PRO A 255 37.29 2.45 -0.58
CA PRO A 255 36.96 3.21 0.61
C PRO A 255 38.08 4.22 0.82
N HIS A 256 37.74 5.52 0.89
CA HIS A 256 38.68 6.55 1.31
C HIS A 256 39.39 6.06 2.57
N HIS A 257 40.72 6.08 2.53
CA HIS A 257 41.60 5.70 3.62
C HIS A 257 41.06 6.27 4.93
N ARG A 258 40.59 5.37 5.81
CA ARG A 258 40.22 5.72 7.17
C ARG A 258 41.51 6.22 7.85
N PRO A 259 41.54 7.44 8.41
CA PRO A 259 42.73 7.89 9.12
C PRO A 259 43.03 6.91 10.25
N GLU A 260 44.29 6.51 10.30
CA GLU A 260 44.89 5.56 11.23
C GLU A 260 44.51 5.94 12.67
N ALA A 261 43.78 5.05 13.35
CA ALA A 261 43.41 5.26 14.74
C ALA A 261 44.67 5.17 15.60
N ALA A 262 45.07 6.28 16.20
CA ALA A 262 46.15 6.34 17.18
C ALA A 262 45.90 5.30 18.29
N HIS A 263 46.91 4.46 18.53
CA HIS A 263 46.93 3.53 19.65
C HIS A 263 46.76 4.29 20.97
N VAL A 264 45.59 4.14 21.61
CA VAL A 264 45.37 4.52 23.00
C VAL A 264 45.52 3.25 23.84
N HIS A 265 46.53 3.26 24.71
CA HIS A 265 46.76 2.23 25.71
C HIS A 265 45.59 2.22 26.71
N GLU A 266 44.89 1.11 26.81
CA GLU A 266 43.83 0.90 27.80
C GLU A 266 44.45 0.38 29.11
N PRO A 267 44.24 1.06 30.26
CA PRO A 267 44.72 0.55 31.54
C PRO A 267 43.74 -0.48 32.09
N THR A 268 44.29 -1.64 32.46
CA THR A 268 43.63 -2.71 33.19
C THR A 268 42.90 -2.17 34.43
N ARG A 269 41.57 -2.38 34.52
CA ARG A 269 40.80 -2.11 35.74
C ARG A 269 40.05 -3.35 36.19
N ALA A 270 40.13 -3.52 37.50
CA ALA A 270 39.82 -4.70 38.27
C ALA A 270 38.37 -5.20 38.18
N GLN A 271 38.30 -6.51 38.40
CA GLN A 271 37.15 -7.38 38.60
C GLN A 271 36.34 -6.95 39.85
N GLU A 272 35.09 -6.53 39.67
CA GLU A 272 34.11 -6.39 40.76
C GLU A 272 32.74 -6.95 40.36
N ALA A 273 32.03 -7.42 41.39
CA ALA A 273 31.06 -8.49 41.37
C ALA A 273 29.69 -8.16 40.75
N SER A 274 29.05 -9.22 40.26
CA SER A 274 27.69 -9.30 39.72
C SER A 274 26.62 -9.10 40.80
N PRO A 275 25.49 -8.47 40.46
CA PRO A 275 24.21 -8.77 41.09
C PRO A 275 23.22 -9.42 40.10
N GLU A 276 22.44 -10.32 40.68
CA GLU A 276 21.47 -11.24 40.09
C GLU A 276 20.42 -10.55 39.20
N MET A 277 20.12 -11.18 38.06
CA MET A 277 18.99 -10.81 37.21
C MET A 277 17.88 -11.85 37.39
N GLN A 278 16.80 -11.43 38.03
CA GLN A 278 15.59 -12.21 38.29
C GLN A 278 14.89 -12.60 36.98
N ASN A 279 14.70 -13.90 36.78
CA ASN A 279 13.86 -14.48 35.74
C ASN A 279 12.38 -14.32 36.11
N HIS A 280 11.65 -13.46 35.40
CA HIS A 280 10.19 -13.49 35.40
C HIS A 280 9.69 -14.35 34.23
N SER A 281 9.27 -15.57 34.55
CA SER A 281 8.50 -16.44 33.67
C SER A 281 7.07 -15.91 33.53
N PHE A 282 6.63 -15.69 32.29
CA PHE A 282 5.25 -15.33 31.97
C PHE A 282 4.39 -16.60 31.99
N ASP A 283 3.46 -16.68 32.93
CA ASP A 283 2.53 -17.79 33.12
C ASP A 283 1.36 -17.65 32.13
N SER A 284 1.20 -18.63 31.24
CA SER A 284 0.18 -18.63 30.19
C SER A 284 -0.92 -19.63 30.54
N SER A 285 -1.84 -19.22 31.41
CA SER A 285 -3.07 -19.94 31.68
C SER A 285 -4.28 -19.11 31.23
N ALA A 286 -4.71 -19.31 29.98
CA ALA A 286 -6.02 -18.90 29.50
C ALA A 286 -6.81 -20.15 29.05
N PRO A 287 -8.06 -20.35 29.50
CA PRO A 287 -8.85 -21.53 29.14
C PRO A 287 -9.43 -21.44 27.71
N PRO A 288 -9.65 -22.58 27.04
CA PRO A 288 -10.12 -22.63 25.66
C PRO A 288 -11.60 -22.24 25.51
N VAL A 289 -11.89 -21.40 24.51
CA VAL A 289 -13.25 -20.99 24.13
C VAL A 289 -13.89 -22.08 23.28
N ASN A 290 -15.07 -22.55 23.71
CA ASN A 290 -15.87 -23.60 23.10
C ASN A 290 -16.63 -23.08 21.85
N PRO A 291 -16.44 -23.66 20.65
CA PRO A 291 -17.12 -23.24 19.43
C PRO A 291 -18.39 -24.06 19.21
N SER A 292 -19.48 -23.69 19.87
CA SER A 292 -20.79 -24.28 19.57
C SER A 292 -21.90 -23.25 19.75
N HIS A 293 -21.91 -22.23 18.88
CA HIS A 293 -23.09 -21.45 18.49
C HIS A 293 -22.78 -20.74 17.16
N VAL A 294 -23.08 -21.44 16.05
CA VAL A 294 -23.40 -20.85 14.75
C VAL A 294 -24.71 -21.50 14.32
#